data_AF-A0A7C2E4K9-F1
#
_entry.id   AF-A0A7C2E4K9-F1
#
_cell.length_a   1.000
_cell.length_b   1.000
_cell.length_c   1.000
_cell.angle_alpha   90.00
_cell.angle_beta   90.00
_cell.angle_gamma   90.00
#
_symmetry.space_group_name_H-M   'P 1'
#
loop_
_entity.id
_entity.type
_entity.pdbx_description
1 polymer ?
#
loop_
_entity_poly.entity_id
_entity_poly.type
_entity_poly.pdbx_seq_one_letter_code
_entity_poly.pdbx_strand_id
1 'polypeptide(L)'
;MIPLRDDNPSSSRPIVTYLLVLTNVLVFLYMLSLGSEAAIERFVVSYGAIPGRITGRAGGEVLAAYPTLFTSMFMHGGWAHILGNMLYLWIFGDNVEDVMGHGGFLVFYLLTGLAAVWTHILTAPASAVPLIGASGAIAGVLGAYLALFPRARIISLVPFGFFLRVVAVPAVLFLPLWFLLQFIQGVATLGADTAGVAWWAHIGGFASGFLLVWIFARRRSSRRGWW
;
A
#
# COMPACT_ATOMS: atom_id res chain seq x y z
N MET A 1 -14.18 -7.98 -2.93
CA MET A 1 -15.02 -6.99 -2.22
C MET A 1 -14.40 -5.63 -2.46
N ILE A 2 -15.18 -4.61 -2.81
CA ILE A 2 -14.68 -3.25 -3.09
C ILE A 2 -15.16 -2.34 -1.96
N PRO A 3 -14.26 -1.73 -1.17
CA PRO A 3 -14.66 -0.80 -0.13
C PRO A 3 -15.17 0.50 -0.77
N LEU A 4 -16.22 1.08 -0.21
CA LEU A 4 -16.82 2.34 -0.69
C LEU A 4 -16.52 3.49 0.27
N ARG A 5 -16.57 3.22 1.57
CA ARG A 5 -16.22 4.12 2.68
C ARG A 5 -16.21 3.33 3.98
N ASP A 6 -15.63 3.88 5.03
CA ASP A 6 -15.86 3.45 6.40
C ASP A 6 -16.87 4.37 7.11
N ASP A 7 -17.25 4.01 8.33
CA ASP A 7 -18.21 4.73 9.18
C ASP A 7 -17.55 5.63 10.24
N ASN A 8 -16.21 5.74 10.22
CA ASN A 8 -15.45 6.45 11.22
C ASN A 8 -15.13 7.89 10.75
N PRO A 9 -15.70 8.92 11.38
CA PRO A 9 -15.48 10.29 10.95
C PRO A 9 -14.05 10.77 11.28
N SER A 10 -13.39 11.40 10.31
CA SER A 10 -12.12 12.09 10.50
C SER A 10 -12.34 13.52 11.03
N SER A 11 -11.53 13.94 12.02
CA SER A 11 -11.68 15.25 12.67
C SER A 11 -10.85 16.36 12.03
N SER A 12 -9.83 15.99 11.26
CA SER A 12 -8.95 16.88 10.51
C SER A 12 -8.97 16.58 9.01
N ARG A 13 -8.56 17.56 8.20
CA ARG A 13 -8.43 17.38 6.76
C ARG A 13 -7.18 16.55 6.46
N PRO A 14 -7.26 15.43 5.70
CA PRO A 14 -6.14 14.51 5.50
C PRO A 14 -5.19 14.99 4.38
N ILE A 15 -4.43 16.06 4.67
CA ILE A 15 -3.58 16.76 3.70
C ILE A 15 -2.51 15.82 3.13
N VAL A 16 -1.86 15.02 3.96
CA VAL A 16 -0.77 14.14 3.51
C VAL A 16 -1.34 13.01 2.66
N THR A 17 -2.48 12.45 3.01
CA THR A 17 -3.19 11.48 2.18
C THR A 17 -3.46 12.05 0.78
N TYR A 18 -3.96 13.30 0.69
CA TYR A 18 -4.18 13.96 -0.60
C TYR A 18 -2.89 14.17 -1.39
N LEU A 19 -1.81 14.60 -0.72
CA LEU A 19 -0.52 14.80 -1.37
C LEU A 19 0.08 13.49 -1.88
N LEU A 20 -0.04 12.41 -1.12
CA LEU A 20 0.39 11.08 -1.54
C LEU A 20 -0.43 10.61 -2.75
N VAL A 21 -1.75 10.77 -2.71
CA VAL A 21 -2.63 10.42 -3.84
C VAL A 21 -2.24 11.22 -5.09
N LEU A 22 -2.11 12.54 -4.96
CA LEU A 22 -1.69 13.42 -6.04
C LEU A 22 -0.33 13.01 -6.62
N THR A 23 0.65 12.72 -5.76
CA THR A 23 2.00 12.32 -6.18
C THR A 23 1.96 11.03 -7.00
N ASN A 24 1.24 10.01 -6.53
CA ASN A 24 1.09 8.74 -7.25
C ASN A 24 0.40 8.91 -8.61
N VAL A 25 -0.64 9.75 -8.67
CA VAL A 25 -1.34 10.07 -9.93
C VAL A 25 -0.41 10.80 -10.90
N LEU A 26 0.35 11.81 -10.44
CA LEU A 26 1.28 12.54 -11.30
C LEU A 26 2.39 11.65 -11.86
N VAL A 27 2.98 10.77 -11.03
CA VAL A 27 3.98 9.80 -11.49
C VAL A 27 3.40 8.86 -12.55
N PHE A 28 2.18 8.37 -12.35
CA PHE A 28 1.52 7.50 -13.32
C PHE A 28 1.18 8.21 -14.62
N LEU A 29 0.67 9.45 -14.57
CA LEU A 29 0.43 10.27 -15.76
C LEU A 29 1.74 10.56 -16.52
N TYR A 30 2.83 10.80 -15.79
CA TYR A 30 4.16 10.92 -16.39
C TYR A 30 4.57 9.63 -17.10
N MET A 31 4.40 8.47 -16.47
CA MET A 31 4.67 7.16 -17.12
C MET A 31 3.86 7.00 -18.42
N LEU A 32 2.58 7.37 -18.44
CA LEU A 32 1.75 7.33 -19.66
C LEU A 32 2.23 8.29 -20.74
N SER A 33 2.81 9.44 -20.35
CA SER A 33 3.35 10.43 -21.29
C SER A 33 4.64 9.99 -22.02
N LEU A 34 5.30 8.92 -21.56
CA LEU A 34 6.54 8.41 -22.17
C LEU A 34 6.33 7.82 -23.58
N GLY A 35 5.08 7.61 -24.01
CA GLY A 35 4.71 7.38 -25.41
C GLY A 35 5.11 6.03 -26.02
N SER A 36 5.81 5.16 -25.29
CA SER A 36 6.14 3.80 -25.74
C SER A 36 6.33 2.83 -24.56
N GLU A 37 5.98 1.56 -24.78
CA GLU A 37 6.17 0.49 -23.78
C GLU A 37 7.64 0.37 -23.36
N ALA A 38 8.57 0.45 -24.32
CA ALA A 38 10.00 0.37 -24.04
C ALA A 38 10.50 1.55 -23.16
N ALA A 39 9.92 2.75 -23.29
CA ALA A 39 10.28 3.87 -22.42
C ALA A 39 9.72 3.69 -21.01
N ILE A 40 8.50 3.16 -20.88
CA ILE A 40 7.90 2.81 -19.58
C ILE A 40 8.73 1.73 -18.88
N GLU A 41 9.12 0.68 -19.60
CA GLU A 41 9.95 -0.40 -19.06
C GLU A 41 11.29 0.13 -18.56
N ARG A 42 11.97 0.99 -19.33
CA ARG A 42 13.21 1.64 -18.88
C ARG A 42 12.98 2.46 -17.61
N PHE A 43 11.90 3.24 -17.54
CA PHE A 43 11.57 4.01 -16.35
C PHE A 43 11.36 3.10 -15.12
N VAL A 44 10.61 2.00 -15.28
CA VAL A 44 10.37 1.02 -14.21
C VAL A 44 11.66 0.33 -13.77
N VAL A 45 12.55 -0.04 -14.69
CA VAL A 45 13.85 -0.65 -14.35
C VAL A 45 14.81 0.35 -13.68
N SER A 46 14.72 1.63 -14.03
CA SER A 46 15.55 2.69 -13.43
C SER A 46 15.12 3.07 -12.02
N TYR A 47 13.80 3.13 -11.75
CA TYR A 47 13.26 3.65 -10.49
C TYR A 47 12.61 2.57 -9.61
N GLY A 48 12.45 1.35 -10.11
CA GLY A 48 11.83 0.23 -9.41
C GLY A 48 12.83 -0.50 -8.52
N ALA A 49 12.33 -1.04 -7.41
CA ALA A 49 13.17 -1.74 -6.45
C ALA A 49 13.46 -3.14 -6.99
N ILE A 50 14.66 -3.35 -7.55
CA ILE A 50 15.10 -4.64 -8.06
C ILE A 50 15.95 -5.32 -6.96
N PRO A 51 15.47 -6.40 -6.31
CA PRO A 51 16.18 -7.04 -5.20
C PRO A 51 17.61 -7.42 -5.53
N GLY A 52 17.87 -8.00 -6.71
CA GLY A 52 19.22 -8.39 -7.12
C GLY A 52 20.20 -7.22 -7.24
N ARG A 53 19.74 -6.01 -7.60
CA ARG A 53 20.60 -4.80 -7.66
C ARG A 53 20.88 -4.25 -6.27
N ILE A 54 19.88 -4.29 -5.39
CA ILE A 54 19.99 -3.78 -4.01
C ILE A 54 20.86 -4.71 -3.15
N THR A 55 20.80 -6.02 -3.37
CA THR A 55 21.62 -7.01 -2.63
C THR A 55 23.00 -7.24 -3.26
N GLY A 56 23.27 -6.66 -4.44
CA GLY A 56 24.49 -6.90 -5.22
C GLY A 56 24.56 -8.26 -5.92
N ARG A 57 23.49 -9.08 -5.87
CA ARG A 57 23.43 -10.41 -6.47
C ARG A 57 23.22 -10.41 -7.98
N ALA A 58 22.80 -9.29 -8.56
CA ALA A 58 22.68 -9.08 -10.01
C ALA A 58 23.88 -8.32 -10.61
N GLY A 59 24.90 -8.01 -9.82
CA GLY A 59 25.99 -7.11 -10.22
C GLY A 59 25.56 -5.65 -10.34
N GLY A 60 26.51 -4.78 -10.73
CA GLY A 60 26.28 -3.34 -10.84
C GLY A 60 26.49 -2.57 -9.52
N GLU A 61 26.24 -1.26 -9.56
CA GLU A 61 26.50 -0.36 -8.44
C GLU A 61 25.34 -0.38 -7.43
N VAL A 62 25.55 -1.08 -6.31
CA VAL A 62 24.54 -1.24 -5.24
C VAL A 62 24.08 0.10 -4.67
N LEU A 63 25.01 1.05 -4.49
CA LEU A 63 24.67 2.36 -3.89
C LEU A 63 23.68 3.14 -4.77
N ALA A 64 23.79 3.02 -6.08
CA ALA A 64 22.87 3.64 -7.03
C ALA A 64 21.46 3.01 -6.99
N ALA A 65 21.31 1.80 -6.42
CA ALA A 65 20.01 1.13 -6.30
C ALA A 65 19.21 1.55 -5.05
N TYR A 66 19.84 2.08 -3.98
CA TYR A 66 19.11 2.44 -2.75
C TYR A 66 17.99 3.47 -2.91
N PRO A 67 18.09 4.51 -3.76
CA PRO A 67 16.98 5.44 -3.99
C PRO A 67 15.71 4.73 -4.50
N THR A 68 15.85 3.58 -5.18
CA THR A 68 14.72 2.81 -5.69
C THR A 68 13.83 2.23 -4.60
N LEU A 69 14.34 2.07 -3.37
CA LEU A 69 13.53 1.69 -2.21
C LEU A 69 12.40 2.69 -1.96
N PHE A 70 12.60 3.96 -2.28
CA PHE A 70 11.60 5.01 -2.14
C PHE A 70 10.83 5.26 -3.44
N THR A 71 11.53 5.38 -4.57
CA THR A 71 10.85 5.73 -5.84
C THR A 71 9.91 4.63 -6.32
N SER A 72 10.21 3.36 -6.02
CA SER A 72 9.32 2.23 -6.32
C SER A 72 7.93 2.36 -5.72
N MET A 73 7.81 3.03 -4.57
CA MET A 73 6.54 3.22 -3.86
C MET A 73 5.53 4.08 -4.63
N PHE A 74 5.95 4.80 -5.67
CA PHE A 74 5.12 5.78 -6.38
C PHE A 74 4.76 5.38 -7.81
N MET A 75 5.31 4.28 -8.32
CA MET A 75 5.06 3.82 -9.70
C MET A 75 3.99 2.74 -9.75
N HIS A 76 3.23 2.72 -10.85
CA HIS A 76 2.14 1.78 -11.03
C HIS A 76 2.15 1.19 -12.45
N GLY A 77 2.01 -0.14 -12.54
CA GLY A 77 2.06 -0.87 -13.81
C GLY A 77 0.76 -0.85 -14.63
N GLY A 78 -0.30 -0.17 -14.16
CA GLY A 78 -1.56 -0.09 -14.90
C GLY A 78 -2.72 0.51 -14.11
N TRP A 79 -3.84 0.73 -14.79
CA TRP A 79 -5.03 1.40 -14.24
C TRP A 79 -5.60 0.70 -13.02
N ALA A 80 -5.80 -0.62 -13.07
CA ALA A 80 -6.33 -1.37 -11.93
C ALA A 80 -5.42 -1.26 -10.70
N HIS A 81 -4.09 -1.24 -10.92
CA HIS A 81 -3.09 -1.14 -9.86
C HIS A 81 -3.16 0.23 -9.16
N ILE A 82 -3.14 1.34 -9.92
CA ILE A 82 -3.23 2.67 -9.31
C ILE A 82 -4.60 2.95 -8.70
N LEU A 83 -5.69 2.62 -9.40
CA LEU A 83 -7.05 2.89 -8.89
C LEU A 83 -7.31 2.12 -7.60
N GLY A 84 -6.86 0.86 -7.52
CA GLY A 84 -6.93 0.06 -6.30
C GLY A 84 -6.15 0.70 -5.15
N ASN A 85 -4.89 1.05 -5.38
CA ASN A 85 -4.06 1.69 -4.34
C ASN A 85 -4.66 3.02 -3.86
N MET A 86 -5.09 3.88 -4.77
CA MET A 86 -5.64 5.18 -4.40
C MET A 86 -6.97 5.06 -3.68
N LEU A 87 -7.82 4.09 -4.05
CA LEU A 87 -9.07 3.80 -3.32
C LEU A 87 -8.80 3.44 -1.86
N TYR A 88 -7.86 2.52 -1.61
CA TYR A 88 -7.53 2.10 -0.25
C TYR A 88 -6.84 3.21 0.54
N LEU A 89 -5.89 3.92 -0.06
CA LEU A 89 -5.25 5.05 0.60
C LEU A 89 -6.27 6.15 0.95
N TRP A 90 -7.22 6.42 0.07
CA TRP A 90 -8.26 7.42 0.28
C TRP A 90 -9.23 7.06 1.41
N ILE A 91 -9.66 5.80 1.48
CA ILE A 91 -10.63 5.35 2.48
C ILE A 91 -9.98 5.20 3.86
N PHE A 92 -8.77 4.67 3.95
CA PHE A 92 -8.18 4.32 5.25
C PHE A 92 -7.13 5.32 5.73
N GLY A 93 -6.54 6.11 4.83
CA GLY A 93 -5.46 7.04 5.14
C GLY A 93 -5.91 8.19 6.04
N ASP A 94 -7.13 8.70 5.86
CA ASP A 94 -7.60 9.87 6.59
C ASP A 94 -7.74 9.63 8.10
N ASN A 95 -8.31 8.50 8.52
CA ASN A 95 -8.44 8.15 9.94
C ASN A 95 -7.08 7.90 10.59
N VAL A 96 -6.15 7.25 9.89
CA VAL A 96 -4.80 6.98 10.40
C VAL A 96 -4.00 8.28 10.50
N GLU A 97 -4.10 9.14 9.49
CA GLU A 97 -3.52 10.48 9.49
C GLU A 97 -4.06 11.35 10.62
N ASP A 98 -5.37 11.29 10.88
CA ASP A 98 -6.02 12.04 11.97
C ASP A 98 -5.50 11.61 13.35
N VAL A 99 -5.17 10.31 13.53
CA VAL A 99 -4.61 9.79 14.78
C VAL A 99 -3.13 10.15 14.95
N MET A 100 -2.34 10.12 13.89
CA MET A 100 -0.88 10.35 13.94
C MET A 100 -0.48 11.81 13.75
N GLY A 101 -1.38 12.63 13.21
CA GLY A 101 -1.11 13.94 12.62
C GLY A 101 -0.28 13.85 11.33
N HIS A 102 -0.36 14.89 10.49
CA HIS A 102 0.25 14.95 9.16
C HIS A 102 1.70 14.46 9.09
N GLY A 103 2.61 15.06 9.86
CA GLY A 103 4.03 14.70 9.81
C GLY A 103 4.32 13.29 10.33
N GLY A 104 3.60 12.84 11.35
CA GLY A 104 3.73 11.47 11.89
C GLY A 104 3.27 10.44 10.87
N PHE A 105 2.15 10.70 10.21
CA PHE A 105 1.60 9.86 9.16
C PHE A 105 2.52 9.74 7.94
N LEU A 106 3.12 10.84 7.48
CA LEU A 106 4.06 10.80 6.36
C LEU A 106 5.26 9.89 6.66
N VAL A 107 5.88 10.05 7.83
CA VAL A 107 7.01 9.22 8.25
C VAL A 107 6.57 7.76 8.41
N PHE A 108 5.42 7.52 9.02
CA PHE A 108 4.85 6.17 9.17
C PHE A 108 4.61 5.49 7.81
N TYR A 109 4.03 6.19 6.84
CA TYR A 109 3.79 5.69 5.48
C TYR A 109 5.11 5.30 4.79
N LEU A 110 6.14 6.15 4.89
CA LEU A 110 7.45 5.86 4.31
C LEU A 110 8.14 4.68 4.99
N LEU A 111 8.13 4.60 6.33
CA LEU A 111 8.75 3.51 7.07
C LEU A 111 8.10 2.15 6.80
N THR A 112 6.77 2.09 6.75
CA THR A 112 6.04 0.86 6.44
C THR A 112 6.23 0.44 4.99
N GLY A 113 6.33 1.40 4.06
CA GLY A 113 6.73 1.13 2.68
C GLY A 113 8.14 0.55 2.56
N LEU A 114 9.12 1.13 3.26
CA LEU A 114 10.48 0.57 3.30
C LEU A 114 10.50 -0.84 3.91
N ALA A 115 9.76 -1.07 5.00
CA ALA A 115 9.63 -2.38 5.62
C ALA A 115 9.01 -3.41 4.66
N ALA A 116 8.02 -3.01 3.87
CA ALA A 116 7.43 -3.84 2.82
C ALA A 116 8.46 -4.22 1.75
N VAL A 117 9.18 -3.23 1.20
CA VAL A 117 10.21 -3.47 0.17
C VAL A 117 11.31 -4.38 0.70
N TRP A 118 11.81 -4.14 1.92
CA TRP A 118 12.83 -5.00 2.53
C TRP A 118 12.34 -6.41 2.79
N THR A 119 11.10 -6.57 3.25
CA THR A 119 10.50 -7.90 3.45
C THR A 119 10.49 -8.69 2.13
N HIS A 120 10.10 -8.04 1.04
CA HIS A 120 10.15 -8.66 -0.30
C HIS A 120 11.59 -9.03 -0.70
N ILE A 121 12.55 -8.12 -0.53
CA ILE A 121 13.98 -8.36 -0.84
C ILE A 121 14.51 -9.57 -0.06
N LEU A 122 14.14 -9.74 1.21
CA LEU A 122 14.56 -10.88 2.01
C LEU A 122 14.01 -12.21 1.49
N THR A 123 12.83 -12.21 0.86
CA THR A 123 12.21 -13.43 0.31
C THR A 123 12.71 -13.80 -1.09
N ALA A 124 13.11 -12.81 -1.91
CA ALA A 124 13.65 -13.05 -3.25
C ALA A 124 14.88 -12.16 -3.54
N PRO A 125 15.98 -12.34 -2.79
CA PRO A 125 17.12 -11.42 -2.82
C PRO A 125 17.88 -11.39 -4.15
N ALA A 126 17.75 -12.42 -4.99
CA ALA A 126 18.36 -12.48 -6.32
C ALA A 126 17.39 -12.10 -7.45
N SER A 127 16.16 -11.69 -7.15
CA SER A 127 15.16 -11.37 -8.16
C SER A 127 15.60 -10.20 -9.04
N ALA A 128 15.48 -10.38 -10.35
CA ALA A 128 15.68 -9.34 -11.35
C ALA A 128 14.38 -8.58 -11.67
N VAL A 129 13.25 -9.00 -11.10
CA VAL A 129 11.94 -8.40 -11.35
C VAL A 129 11.79 -7.13 -10.51
N PRO A 130 11.49 -5.96 -11.11
CA PRO A 130 11.26 -4.73 -10.37
C PRO A 130 10.00 -4.83 -9.50
N LEU A 131 10.12 -4.54 -8.22
CA LEU A 131 8.99 -4.26 -7.33
C LEU A 131 8.60 -2.79 -7.47
N ILE A 132 7.31 -2.54 -7.76
CA ILE A 132 6.71 -1.21 -7.85
C ILE A 132 5.33 -1.19 -7.19
N GLY A 133 4.92 -0.02 -6.67
CA GLY A 133 3.57 0.21 -6.16
C GLY A 133 3.53 0.74 -4.74
N ALA A 134 2.54 1.59 -4.48
CA ALA A 134 2.23 2.13 -3.15
C ALA A 134 1.70 1.07 -2.16
N SER A 135 1.30 -0.09 -2.68
CA SER A 135 0.54 -1.11 -1.94
C SER A 135 1.23 -1.61 -0.67
N GLY A 136 2.56 -1.63 -0.61
CA GLY A 136 3.30 -2.02 0.60
C GLY A 136 3.12 -1.03 1.76
N ALA A 137 3.22 0.27 1.48
CA ALA A 137 2.96 1.31 2.49
C ALA A 137 1.47 1.38 2.84
N ILE A 138 0.59 1.25 1.85
CA ILE A 138 -0.86 1.19 2.08
C ILE A 138 -1.21 -0.01 2.95
N ALA A 139 -0.60 -1.19 2.74
CA ALA A 139 -0.75 -2.32 3.65
C ALA A 139 -0.39 -1.95 5.10
N GLY A 140 0.66 -1.16 5.31
CA GLY A 140 0.98 -0.60 6.63
C GLY A 140 -0.11 0.32 7.20
N VAL A 141 -0.69 1.19 6.38
CA VAL A 141 -1.86 2.00 6.76
C VAL A 141 -3.03 1.10 7.17
N LEU A 142 -3.31 0.03 6.43
CA LEU A 142 -4.36 -0.94 6.76
C LEU A 142 -4.06 -1.71 8.06
N GLY A 143 -2.80 -2.06 8.31
CA GLY A 143 -2.37 -2.68 9.56
C GLY A 143 -2.60 -1.76 10.76
N ALA A 144 -2.22 -0.48 10.64
CA ALA A 144 -2.53 0.53 11.65
C ALA A 144 -4.04 0.72 11.82
N TYR A 145 -4.79 0.79 10.73
CA TYR A 145 -6.25 0.93 10.78
C TYR A 145 -6.89 -0.23 11.53
N LEU A 146 -6.49 -1.47 11.26
CA LEU A 146 -7.01 -2.64 11.97
C LEU A 146 -6.72 -2.56 13.48
N ALA A 147 -5.52 -2.14 13.86
CA ALA A 147 -5.13 -2.01 15.26
C ALA A 147 -5.95 -0.92 15.99
N LEU A 148 -6.22 0.20 15.32
CA LEU A 148 -6.92 1.35 15.90
C LEU A 148 -8.45 1.17 15.89
N PHE A 149 -9.00 0.58 14.83
CA PHE A 149 -10.43 0.57 14.54
C PHE A 149 -10.96 -0.83 14.18
N PRO A 150 -10.70 -1.88 14.99
CA PRO A 150 -11.06 -3.26 14.61
C PRO A 150 -12.56 -3.49 14.45
N ARG A 151 -13.39 -2.67 15.11
CA ARG A 151 -14.86 -2.74 15.07
C ARG A 151 -15.50 -1.76 14.08
N ALA A 152 -14.73 -0.88 13.43
CA ALA A 152 -15.26 0.02 12.40
C ALA A 152 -15.85 -0.79 11.24
N ARG A 153 -16.93 -0.30 10.64
CA ARG A 153 -17.63 -1.01 9.58
C ARG A 153 -17.26 -0.42 8.24
N ILE A 154 -16.65 -1.25 7.41
CA ILE A 154 -16.29 -0.91 6.04
C ILE A 154 -17.48 -1.23 5.16
N ILE A 155 -18.13 -0.19 4.65
CA ILE A 155 -19.24 -0.31 3.72
C ILE A 155 -18.65 -0.74 2.38
N SER A 156 -19.00 -1.95 1.96
CA SER A 156 -18.35 -2.66 0.86
C SER A 156 -19.36 -3.13 -0.15
N LEU A 157 -19.02 -2.98 -1.43
CA LEU A 157 -19.69 -3.64 -2.53
C LEU A 157 -19.17 -5.07 -2.67
N VAL A 158 -20.07 -6.04 -2.49
CA VAL A 158 -19.76 -7.47 -2.56
C VAL A 158 -20.51 -8.10 -3.71
N PRO A 159 -19.80 -8.66 -4.71
CA PRO A 159 -20.44 -9.44 -5.75
C PRO A 159 -20.87 -10.81 -5.21
N PHE A 160 -22.16 -11.11 -5.34
CA PHE A 160 -22.78 -12.41 -5.06
C PHE A 160 -23.29 -12.99 -6.40
N GLY A 161 -22.36 -13.52 -7.21
CA GLY A 161 -22.66 -13.98 -8.58
C GLY A 161 -23.10 -12.82 -9.47
N PHE A 162 -24.34 -12.87 -9.98
CA PHE A 162 -24.92 -11.82 -10.83
C PHE A 162 -25.47 -10.62 -10.05
N PHE A 163 -25.48 -10.67 -8.71
CA PHE A 163 -26.01 -9.59 -7.87
C PHE A 163 -24.89 -8.83 -7.18
N LEU A 164 -25.01 -7.50 -7.12
CA LEU A 164 -24.16 -6.65 -6.29
C LEU A 164 -24.93 -6.27 -5.02
N ARG A 165 -24.33 -6.48 -3.85
CA ARG A 165 -24.89 -6.03 -2.57
C ARG A 165 -23.93 -5.11 -1.84
N VAL A 166 -24.48 -4.06 -1.25
CA VAL A 166 -23.74 -3.20 -0.33
C VAL A 166 -23.93 -3.76 1.08
N VAL A 167 -22.84 -4.15 1.72
CA VAL A 167 -22.84 -4.71 3.07
C VAL A 167 -21.81 -3.99 3.93
N ALA A 168 -22.13 -3.83 5.21
CA ALA A 168 -21.23 -3.27 6.21
C ALA A 168 -20.45 -4.42 6.87
N VAL A 169 -19.13 -4.45 6.69
CA VAL A 169 -18.27 -5.54 7.20
C VAL A 169 -17.29 -4.97 8.22
N PRO A 170 -17.21 -5.52 9.44
CA PRO A 170 -16.21 -5.09 10.42
C PRO A 170 -14.78 -5.17 9.84
N ALA A 171 -13.95 -4.18 10.12
CA ALA A 171 -12.58 -4.10 9.63
C ALA A 171 -11.76 -5.36 9.97
N VAL A 172 -11.98 -5.92 11.16
CA VAL A 172 -11.35 -7.18 11.61
C VAL A 172 -11.67 -8.39 10.73
N LEU A 173 -12.79 -8.39 10.02
CA LEU A 173 -13.13 -9.44 9.06
C LEU A 173 -12.72 -9.05 7.64
N PHE A 174 -13.00 -7.80 7.26
CA PHE A 174 -12.78 -7.30 5.92
C PHE A 174 -11.30 -7.33 5.52
N LEU A 175 -10.40 -6.82 6.38
CA LEU A 175 -8.99 -6.64 6.01
C LEU A 175 -8.26 -7.98 5.86
N PRO A 176 -8.38 -8.96 6.79
CA PRO A 176 -7.78 -10.28 6.58
C PRO A 176 -8.36 -11.03 5.38
N LEU A 177 -9.68 -10.96 5.15
CA LEU A 177 -10.32 -11.59 4.00
C LEU A 177 -9.85 -10.95 2.69
N TRP A 178 -9.76 -9.62 2.64
CA TRP A 178 -9.25 -8.91 1.48
C TRP A 178 -7.81 -9.32 1.16
N PHE A 179 -6.94 -9.36 2.18
CA PHE A 179 -5.59 -9.90 2.05
C PHE A 179 -5.62 -11.31 1.46
N LEU A 180 -6.36 -12.24 2.05
CA LEU A 180 -6.42 -13.62 1.56
C LEU A 180 -6.87 -13.72 0.09
N LEU A 181 -7.82 -12.89 -0.33
CA LEU A 181 -8.25 -12.84 -1.73
C LEU A 181 -7.16 -12.32 -2.66
N GLN A 182 -6.39 -11.31 -2.24
CA GLN A 182 -5.22 -10.82 -3.00
C GLN A 182 -4.16 -11.90 -3.16
N PHE A 183 -3.92 -12.71 -2.12
CA PHE A 183 -3.01 -13.87 -2.21
C PHE A 183 -3.49 -14.90 -3.23
N ILE A 184 -4.76 -15.31 -3.14
CA ILE A 184 -5.35 -16.31 -4.06
C ILE A 184 -5.30 -15.80 -5.50
N GLN A 185 -5.63 -14.52 -5.72
CA GLN A 185 -5.54 -13.89 -7.04
C GLN A 185 -4.09 -13.84 -7.52
N GLY A 186 -3.14 -13.47 -6.66
CA GLY A 186 -1.72 -13.48 -6.99
C GLY A 186 -1.24 -14.85 -7.46
N VAL A 187 -1.55 -15.90 -6.71
CA VAL A 187 -1.18 -17.29 -7.06
C VAL A 187 -1.87 -17.79 -8.33
N ALA A 188 -3.10 -17.33 -8.60
CA ALA A 188 -3.91 -17.80 -9.73
C ALA A 188 -3.60 -17.12 -11.07
N THR A 189 -3.10 -15.87 -11.07
CA THR A 189 -3.10 -15.05 -12.31
C THR A 189 -1.82 -15.16 -13.14
N LEU A 190 -0.68 -15.55 -12.58
CA LEU A 190 0.58 -15.82 -13.32
C LEU A 190 1.42 -16.79 -12.48
N GLY A 191 2.28 -17.60 -13.12
CA GLY A 191 3.14 -18.58 -12.44
C GLY A 191 3.75 -18.06 -11.13
N ALA A 192 3.81 -18.92 -10.12
CA ALA A 192 4.02 -18.61 -8.70
C ALA A 192 5.19 -17.64 -8.37
N ASP A 193 6.14 -17.46 -9.28
CA ASP A 193 7.41 -16.75 -9.05
C ASP A 193 7.33 -15.21 -9.07
N THR A 194 6.34 -14.57 -9.71
CA THR A 194 6.27 -13.09 -9.76
C THR A 194 5.20 -12.52 -8.84
N ALA A 195 3.99 -13.06 -8.89
CA ALA A 195 2.86 -12.59 -8.10
C ALA A 195 2.91 -13.07 -6.63
N GLY A 196 3.45 -14.28 -6.39
CA GLY A 196 3.62 -14.82 -5.03
C GLY A 196 4.70 -14.09 -4.23
N VAL A 197 5.65 -13.43 -4.89
CA VAL A 197 6.75 -12.73 -4.20
C VAL A 197 6.33 -11.32 -3.79
N ALA A 198 5.58 -10.60 -4.63
CA ALA A 198 5.06 -9.26 -4.30
C ALA A 198 4.12 -9.27 -3.06
N TRP A 199 3.46 -10.40 -2.81
CA TRP A 199 2.65 -10.64 -1.62
C TRP A 199 3.41 -10.44 -0.29
N TRP A 200 4.68 -10.84 -0.22
CA TRP A 200 5.50 -10.64 0.98
C TRP A 200 5.70 -9.17 1.33
N ALA A 201 5.69 -8.28 0.32
CA ALA A 201 5.71 -6.84 0.56
C ALA A 201 4.46 -6.39 1.33
N HIS A 202 3.28 -6.90 0.95
CA HIS A 202 2.03 -6.56 1.65
C HIS A 202 2.03 -7.10 3.08
N ILE A 203 2.50 -8.32 3.33
CA ILE A 203 2.65 -8.86 4.69
C ILE A 203 3.58 -7.99 5.53
N GLY A 204 4.77 -7.67 5.01
CA GLY A 204 5.75 -6.85 5.72
C GLY A 204 5.24 -5.44 6.02
N GLY A 205 4.57 -4.83 5.05
CA GLY A 205 3.88 -3.55 5.21
C GLY A 205 2.83 -3.62 6.32
N PHE A 206 1.90 -4.58 6.24
CA PHE A 206 0.81 -4.73 7.21
C PHE A 206 1.31 -4.99 8.62
N ALA A 207 2.23 -5.94 8.80
CA ALA A 207 2.78 -6.29 10.10
C ALA A 207 3.55 -5.10 10.70
N SER A 208 4.39 -4.42 9.90
CA SER A 208 5.10 -3.23 10.37
C SER A 208 4.15 -2.11 10.76
N GLY A 209 3.09 -1.88 9.98
CA GLY A 209 2.08 -0.88 10.30
C GLY A 209 1.31 -1.17 11.58
N PHE A 210 0.87 -2.43 11.76
CA PHE A 210 0.18 -2.89 12.97
C PHE A 210 1.04 -2.72 14.24
N LEU A 211 2.37 -2.87 14.12
CA LEU A 211 3.30 -2.72 15.24
C LEU A 211 3.71 -1.26 15.47
N LEU A 212 4.06 -0.51 14.42
CA LEU A 212 4.55 0.86 14.53
C LEU A 212 3.46 1.85 14.95
N VAL A 213 2.18 1.52 14.73
CA VAL A 213 1.05 2.37 15.11
C VAL A 213 1.09 2.81 16.58
N TRP A 214 1.55 1.95 17.49
CA TRP A 214 1.60 2.23 18.92
C TRP A 214 2.65 3.28 19.32
N ILE A 215 3.62 3.53 18.43
CA ILE A 215 4.65 4.56 18.59
C ILE A 215 4.16 5.89 18.00
N PHE A 216 3.47 5.84 16.86
CA PHE A 216 3.06 7.01 16.09
C PHE A 216 1.70 7.58 16.49
N ALA A 217 0.83 6.77 17.09
CA ALA A 217 -0.50 7.21 17.52
C ALA A 217 -0.37 8.25 18.63
N ARG A 218 -0.93 9.45 18.40
CA ARG A 218 -0.97 10.48 19.43
C ARG A 218 -2.05 10.11 20.45
N ARG A 219 -1.77 10.28 21.74
CA ARG A 219 -2.81 10.19 22.77
C ARG A 219 -3.85 11.26 22.48
N ARG A 220 -5.03 10.87 21.98
CA ARG A 220 -6.16 11.78 21.89
C ARG A 220 -6.49 12.22 23.32
N SER A 221 -6.35 13.51 23.60
CA SER A 221 -7.00 14.15 24.73
C SER A 221 -8.47 13.76 24.69
N SER A 222 -9.01 13.24 25.79
CA SER A 222 -10.36 12.66 25.94
C SER A 222 -11.51 13.67 25.77
N ARG A 223 -11.31 14.73 25.00
CA ARG A 223 -12.34 15.74 24.69
C ARG A 223 -12.98 15.43 23.35
N ARG A 224 -13.84 14.40 23.33
CA ARG A 224 -15.10 14.32 22.58
C ARG A 224 -15.63 12.90 22.75
N GLY A 225 -16.63 12.76 23.62
CA GLY A 225 -17.44 11.56 23.70
C GLY A 225 -18.21 11.39 22.40
N TRP A 226 -18.11 10.19 21.84
CA TRP A 226 -18.96 9.72 20.76
C TRP A 226 -19.94 8.73 21.40
N TRP A 227 -21.18 9.17 21.57
CA TRP A 227 -22.35 8.32 21.79
C TRP A 227 -23.06 8.18 20.45
#